data_AF-A0A2Z6V3H9-F1
#
_entry.id   AF-A0A2Z6V3H9-F1
#
_cell.length_a   1.000
_cell.length_b   1.000
_cell.length_c   1.000
_cell.angle_alpha   90.00
_cell.angle_beta   90.00
_cell.angle_gamma   90.00
#
_symmetry.space_group_name_H-M   'P 1'
#
loop_
_entity.id
_entity.type
_entity.pdbx_description
1 polymer ?
#
loop_
_entity_poly.entity_id
_entity_poly.type
_entity_poly.pdbx_seq_one_letter_code
_entity_poly.pdbx_strand_id
1 'polypeptide(L)' 'MAVTIADSDHFIPLGGRLVTIAPESVSFRKDRTYQQFRNWLADKTVLDEALPDNAFLESDRPTGVRTRLLVLAK' A
#
# COMPACT_ATOMS: atom_id res chain seq x y z
N MET A 1 -2.36 9.24 0.96
CA MET A 1 -2.08 7.81 1.18
C MET A 1 -0.89 7.30 0.37
N ALA A 2 -0.89 7.36 -0.97
CA ALA A 2 0.29 7.00 -1.77
C ALA A 2 1.56 7.77 -1.32
N VAL A 3 1.41 9.08 -1.15
CA VAL A 3 2.47 9.97 -0.62
C VAL A 3 2.91 9.54 0.78
N THR A 4 1.95 9.24 1.67
CA THR A 4 2.22 8.81 3.05
C THR A 4 3.06 7.53 3.14
N ILE A 5 2.80 6.56 2.26
CA ILE A 5 3.56 5.31 2.21
C ILE A 5 4.98 5.60 1.71
N ALA A 6 5.13 6.43 0.68
CA ALA A 6 6.44 6.81 0.15
C ALA A 6 7.31 7.55 1.19
N ASP A 7 6.71 8.48 1.94
CA ASP A 7 7.42 9.25 2.96
C ASP A 7 7.95 8.36 4.10
N SER A 8 7.19 7.30 4.46
CA SER A 8 7.54 6.42 5.58
C SER A 8 8.81 5.55 5.35
N ASP A 9 9.27 5.41 4.10
CA ASP A 9 10.47 4.62 3.76
C ASP A 9 11.77 5.12 4.42
N HIS A 10 11.84 6.42 4.75
CA HIS A 10 13.02 7.01 5.38
C HIS A 10 13.18 6.59 6.83
N PHE A 11 12.12 6.07 7.46
CA PHE A 11 12.14 5.61 8.85
C PHE A 11 12.38 4.11 9.00
N ILE A 12 12.52 3.37 7.89
CA ILE A 12 12.77 1.93 7.92
C ILE A 12 14.28 1.70 8.10
N PRO A 13 14.73 1.09 9.21
CA PRO A 13 16.13 0.72 9.39
C PRO A 13 16.56 -0.33 8.36
N LEU A 14 17.87 -0.50 8.15
CA LEU A 14 18.40 -1.55 7.28
C LEU A 14 17.88 -2.94 7.72
N GLY A 15 17.35 -3.72 6.78
CA GLY A 15 16.72 -5.01 7.06
C GLY A 15 15.32 -4.93 7.69
N GLY A 16 14.81 -3.72 7.94
CA GLY A 16 13.45 -3.48 8.41
C GLY A 16 12.40 -3.67 7.32
N ARG A 17 11.13 -3.81 7.74
CA ARG A 17 9.99 -3.92 6.85
C ARG A 17 8.91 -2.91 7.21
N LEU A 18 8.27 -2.35 6.19
CA LEU A 18 7.03 -1.59 6.33
C LEU A 18 5.87 -2.47 5.86
N VAL A 19 4.88 -2.65 6.73
CA VAL A 19 3.64 -3.36 6.40
C VAL A 19 2.49 -2.36 6.45
N THR A 20 1.70 -2.29 5.38
CA THR A 20 0.60 -1.33 5.29
C THR A 20 -0.59 -1.87 4.52
N ILE A 21 -1.78 -1.39 4.87
CA ILE A 21 -3.04 -1.66 4.16
C ILE A 21 -3.41 -0.42 3.36
N ALA A 22 -3.69 -0.61 2.08
CA ALA A 22 -3.98 0.45 1.11
C ALA A 22 -5.28 0.15 0.35
N PRO A 23 -6.13 1.14 -0.03
CA PRO A 23 -7.19 0.93 -0.98
C PRO A 23 -6.66 0.44 -2.32
N GLU A 24 -7.43 -0.45 -2.95
CA GLU A 24 -7.14 -1.08 -4.24
C GLU A 24 -6.78 -0.07 -5.34
N SER A 25 -7.31 1.15 -5.23
CA SER A 25 -7.01 2.27 -6.14
C SER A 25 -5.52 2.53 -6.38
N VAL A 26 -4.62 2.16 -5.45
CA VAL A 26 -3.17 2.34 -5.64
C VAL A 26 -2.61 1.55 -6.83
N SER A 27 -3.20 0.39 -7.15
CA SER A 27 -2.71 -0.47 -8.23
C SER A 27 -3.18 -0.04 -9.62
N PHE A 28 -4.34 0.61 -9.73
CA PHE A 28 -4.96 0.88 -11.03
C PHE A 28 -5.19 2.36 -11.36
N ARG A 29 -5.11 3.29 -10.39
CA ARG A 29 -5.30 4.73 -10.69
C ARG A 29 -4.26 5.24 -11.68
N LYS A 30 -4.73 5.96 -12.70
CA LYS A 30 -3.88 6.36 -13.85
C LYS A 30 -3.38 7.79 -13.77
N ASP A 31 -3.72 8.56 -12.74
CA ASP A 31 -3.17 9.90 -12.60
C ASP A 31 -1.65 9.85 -12.33
N ARG A 32 -0.96 10.94 -12.66
CA ARG A 32 0.51 11.02 -12.63
C ARG A 32 1.10 10.64 -11.27
N THR A 33 0.46 11.06 -10.18
CA THR A 33 0.92 10.79 -8.81
C THR A 33 0.90 9.29 -8.53
N TYR A 34 -0.18 8.61 -8.88
CA TYR A 34 -0.29 7.16 -8.67
C TYR A 34 0.62 6.34 -9.61
N GLN A 35 0.86 6.82 -10.84
CA GLN A 35 1.84 6.19 -11.73
C GLN A 35 3.26 6.26 -11.14
N GLN A 36 3.68 7.45 -10.69
CA GLN A 36 5.00 7.65 -10.07
C GLN A 36 5.15 6.81 -8.81
N PHE A 37 4.10 6.76 -7.98
CA PHE A 37 4.07 5.91 -6.79
C PHE A 37 4.26 4.44 -7.14
N ARG A 38 3.58 3.91 -8.16
CA ARG A 38 3.74 2.51 -8.56
C ARG A 38 5.13 2.18 -9.09
N ASN A 39 5.73 3.09 -9.86
CA ASN A 39 7.10 2.91 -10.32
C ASN A 39 8.08 2.83 -9.13
N TRP A 40 7.93 3.74 -8.16
CA TRP A 40 8.70 3.70 -6.91
C TRP A 40 8.42 2.43 -6.07
N LEU A 41 7.17 1.97 -6.04
CA LEU A 41 6.73 0.81 -5.28
C LEU A 41 7.33 -0.49 -5.83
N ALA A 42 7.42 -0.62 -7.16
CA ALA A 42 7.92 -1.83 -7.83
C ALA A 42 9.33 -2.23 -7.38
N ASP A 43 10.19 -1.25 -7.10
CA ASP A 43 11.58 -1.49 -6.71
C ASP A 43 11.75 -1.94 -5.25
N LYS A 44 10.72 -1.74 -4.41
CA LYS A 44 10.79 -1.91 -2.94
C LYS A 44 9.89 -3.01 -2.39
N THR A 45 8.96 -3.49 -3.21
CA THR A 45 7.86 -4.33 -2.74
C THR A 45 8.27 -5.79 -2.67
N VAL A 46 8.06 -6.38 -1.50
CA VAL A 46 8.24 -7.81 -1.23
C VAL A 46 6.91 -8.56 -1.31
N LEU A 47 5.79 -7.88 -1.00
CA LEU A 47 4.44 -8.44 -1.14
C LEU A 47 3.47 -7.34 -1.60
N ASP A 48 2.69 -7.66 -2.63
CA ASP A 48 1.54 -6.87 -3.10
C ASP A 48 0.37 -7.83 -3.32
N GLU A 49 -0.58 -7.86 -2.39
CA GLU A 49 -1.69 -8.81 -2.39
C GLU A 49 -3.02 -8.10 -2.18
N ALA A 50 -3.97 -8.29 -3.09
CA ALA A 50 -5.35 -7.83 -2.90
C ALA A 50 -6.01 -8.65 -1.77
N LEU A 51 -6.61 -7.98 -0.80
CA LEU A 51 -7.33 -8.63 0.28
C LEU A 51 -8.73 -9.07 -0.17
N PRO A 52 -9.36 -10.04 0.52
CA PRO A 52 -10.72 -10.46 0.22
C PRO A 52 -11.72 -9.30 0.18
N ASP A 53 -12.77 -9.48 -0.59
CA ASP A 53 -13.87 -8.52 -0.61
C ASP A 53 -14.47 -8.36 0.78
N ASN A 54 -14.85 -7.13 1.13
CA ASN A 54 -15.44 -6.79 2.42
C ASN A 54 -14.54 -7.08 3.64
N ALA A 55 -13.22 -7.22 3.46
CA ALA A 55 -12.27 -7.53 4.55
C ALA A 55 -12.35 -6.59 5.77
N PHE A 56 -12.84 -5.36 5.59
CA PHE A 56 -12.99 -4.37 6.66
C PHE A 56 -14.43 -3.95 6.91
N LEU A 57 -15.42 -4.70 6.42
CA LEU A 57 -16.84 -4.37 6.64
C LEU A 57 -17.28 -4.59 8.09
N GLU A 58 -16.73 -5.61 8.76
CA GLU A 58 -16.99 -5.93 10.17
C GLU A 58 -15.81 -5.53 11.07
N SER A 59 -15.29 -4.30 10.90
CA SER A 59 -14.17 -3.77 11.69
C SER A 59 -14.61 -2.59 12.57
N ASP A 60 -13.76 -2.16 13.51
CA ASP A 60 -14.03 -0.98 14.36
C ASP A 60 -14.27 0.31 13.55
N ARG A 61 -13.73 0.36 12.32
CA ARG A 61 -13.94 1.44 11.36
C ARG A 61 -14.37 0.86 10.01
N PRO A 62 -15.66 0.51 9.85
CA PRO A 62 -16.15 -0.18 8.67
C PRO A 62 -15.87 0.58 7.37
N THR A 63 -15.50 -0.17 6.33
CA THR A 63 -15.40 0.37 4.96
C THR A 63 -15.72 -0.68 3.92
N GLY A 64 -16.45 -0.28 2.88
CA GLY A 64 -16.71 -1.11 1.69
C GLY A 64 -15.63 -1.00 0.60
N VAL A 65 -14.55 -0.25 0.88
CA VAL A 65 -13.45 -0.08 -0.07
C VAL A 65 -12.62 -1.36 -0.14
N ARG A 66 -12.40 -1.88 -1.36
CA ARG A 66 -11.44 -2.98 -1.58
C ARG A 66 -10.05 -2.52 -1.19
N THR A 67 -9.30 -3.39 -0.53
CA THR A 67 -7.98 -3.07 0.03
C THR A 67 -6.95 -4.11 -0.38
N ARG A 68 -5.68 -3.75 -0.21
CA ARG A 68 -4.52 -4.61 -0.47
C ARG A 68 -3.49 -4.48 0.62
N LEU A 69 -2.76 -5.56 0.86
CA LEU A 69 -1.62 -5.64 1.75
C LEU A 69 -0.35 -5.34 0.95
N LEU A 70 0.43 -4.37 1.43
CA LEU A 70 1.75 -4.04 0.89
C LEU A 70 2.80 -4.31 1.96
N VAL A 71 3.85 -5.05 1.59
CA VAL A 71 5.06 -5.23 2.41
C VAL A 71 6.25 -4.71 1.64
N LEU A 72 6.93 -3.71 2.19
CA LEU A 72 8.14 -3.12 1.64
C LEU A 72 9.35 -3.53 2.50
N ALA A 73 10.50 -3.67 1.87
CA ALA A 73 11.78 -3.86 2.56
C ALA A 73 12.77 -2.75 2.21
N LYS A 74 13.67 -2.48 3.15
CA LYS A 74 14.77 -1.53 3.00
C LYS A 74 16.00 -2.19 2.41
#